data_AF-A0A3A5WJM0-F1
#
_entry.id   AF-A0A3A5WJM0-F1
#
_cell.length_a   1.000
_cell.length_b   1.000
_cell.length_c   1.000
_cell.angle_alpha   90.00
_cell.angle_beta   90.00
_cell.angle_gamma   90.00
#
_symmetry.space_group_name_H-M   'P 1'
#
loop_
_entity.id
_entity.type
_entity.pdbx_description
1 polymer ?
#
loop_
_entity_poly.entity_id
_entity_poly.type
_entity_poly.pdbx_seq_one_letter_code
_entity_poly.pdbx_strand_id
1 'polypeptide(L)'
;CIVAVLFLGDVKSPFIIGLSMVVSIVICFLFFYLFRMSLNIISLSGLILALGMMIDSSIIVTENISQYRERGYSLRRACVAGTGEVVTPMLSSSLTTVAVFVPLIFMSGIAGALFYDQAFSVTVGLLVSYFTGIMLLPVLYMLVYRTGLRGRSWFSRIRINNPLKEHTLDRFYDVGIDWVFSHKTVSIIFCVVSIPLCVFLFYSIAKERMPQIDQNELIVHVEWNENIHVDENRHRVNVLFGQLLDKTVEQTAAIGQQDYLLNRE
;
A
#
# COMPACT_ATOMS: atom_id res chain seq x y z
N CYS A 1 9.21 2.22 8.86
CA CYS A 1 10.26 3.04 9.51
C CYS A 1 11.42 2.23 10.09
N ILE A 2 11.20 1.10 10.78
CA ILE A 2 12.29 0.31 11.40
C ILE A 2 13.37 -0.10 10.38
N VAL A 3 12.96 -0.61 9.23
CA VAL A 3 13.89 -0.99 8.14
C VAL A 3 14.69 0.21 7.63
N ALA A 4 14.06 1.38 7.48
CA ALA A 4 14.74 2.61 7.08
C ALA A 4 15.78 3.05 8.13
N VAL A 5 15.48 2.94 9.42
CA VAL A 5 16.45 3.21 10.51
C VAL A 5 17.68 2.29 10.39
N LEU A 6 17.46 1.02 10.07
CA LEU A 6 18.54 0.05 9.91
C LEU A 6 19.39 0.34 8.66
N PHE A 7 18.77 0.81 7.57
CA PHE A 7 19.45 1.07 6.29
C PHE A 7 20.23 2.38 6.22
N LEU A 8 19.68 3.46 6.79
CA LEU A 8 20.28 4.79 6.78
C LEU A 8 21.26 5.01 7.95
N GLY A 9 21.18 4.18 9.00
CA GLY A 9 22.14 4.23 10.11
C GLY A 9 22.02 5.48 10.99
N ASP A 10 20.94 6.27 10.82
CA ASP A 10 20.62 7.45 11.61
C ASP A 10 19.11 7.56 11.87
N VAL A 11 18.71 8.21 12.97
CA VAL A 11 17.29 8.32 13.38
C VAL A 11 16.61 9.56 12.77
N LYS A 12 17.38 10.53 12.25
CA LYS A 12 16.83 11.78 11.73
C LYS A 12 16.22 11.58 10.34
N SER A 13 16.88 10.84 9.46
CA SER A 13 16.37 10.55 8.11
C SER A 13 15.04 9.79 8.11
N PRO A 14 14.87 8.70 8.89
CA PRO A 14 13.59 7.99 9.00
C PRO A 14 12.48 8.84 9.61
N PHE A 15 12.81 9.77 10.52
CA PHE A 15 11.84 10.73 11.06
C PHE A 15 11.33 11.70 9.99
N ILE A 16 12.22 12.21 9.13
CA ILE A 16 11.84 13.06 8.00
C ILE A 16 10.92 12.31 7.02
N ILE A 17 11.28 11.07 6.68
CA ILE A 17 10.47 10.19 5.82
C ILE A 17 9.08 9.96 6.43
N GLY A 18 9.02 9.62 7.73
CA GLY A 18 7.76 9.39 8.43
C GLY A 18 6.86 10.63 8.46
N LEU A 19 7.43 11.82 8.74
CA LEU A 19 6.66 13.07 8.73
C LEU A 19 6.11 13.39 7.33
N SER A 20 6.94 13.22 6.29
CA SER A 20 6.51 13.42 4.90
C SER A 20 5.38 12.47 4.50
N MET A 21 5.44 11.21 4.95
CA MET A 21 4.40 10.22 4.70
C MET A 21 3.06 10.63 5.34
N VAL A 22 3.07 11.10 6.59
CA VAL A 22 1.84 11.58 7.25
C VAL A 22 1.20 12.73 6.46
N VAL A 23 2.01 13.70 6.03
CA VAL A 23 1.52 14.81 5.19
C VAL A 23 0.98 14.30 3.85
N SER A 24 1.65 13.33 3.22
CA SER A 24 1.20 12.73 1.97
C SER A 24 -0.15 12.01 2.11
N ILE A 25 -0.37 11.27 3.20
CA ILE A 25 -1.66 10.63 3.50
C ILE A 25 -2.78 11.66 3.63
N VAL A 26 -2.54 12.74 4.38
CA VAL A 26 -3.54 13.81 4.57
C VAL A 26 -3.90 14.45 3.24
N ILE A 27 -2.91 14.70 2.37
CA ILE A 27 -3.15 15.22 1.03
C ILE A 27 -3.95 14.20 0.19
N CYS A 28 -3.66 12.89 0.28
CA CYS A 28 -4.43 11.88 -0.43
C CYS A 28 -5.91 11.88 -0.01
N PHE A 29 -6.20 11.98 1.29
CA PHE A 29 -7.58 12.09 1.77
C PHE A 29 -8.26 13.37 1.30
N LEU A 30 -7.53 14.48 1.19
CA LEU A 30 -8.05 15.71 0.58
C LEU A 30 -8.46 15.45 -0.88
N PHE A 31 -7.65 14.75 -1.66
CA PHE A 31 -8.01 14.37 -3.03
C PHE A 31 -9.22 13.44 -3.08
N PHE A 32 -9.34 12.47 -2.17
CA PHE A 32 -10.52 11.59 -2.15
C PHE A 32 -11.80 12.38 -1.86
N TYR A 33 -11.73 13.34 -0.95
CA TYR A 33 -12.83 14.25 -0.66
C TYR A 33 -13.19 15.11 -1.89
N LEU A 34 -12.20 15.70 -2.58
CA LEU A 34 -12.41 16.53 -3.76
C LEU A 34 -13.05 15.76 -4.93
N PHE A 35 -12.64 14.51 -5.13
CA PHE A 35 -13.15 13.64 -6.20
C PHE A 35 -14.37 12.81 -5.78
N ARG A 36 -14.91 13.05 -4.57
CA ARG A 36 -16.07 12.33 -4.00
C ARG A 36 -15.93 10.81 -4.01
N MET A 37 -14.72 10.33 -3.78
CA MET A 37 -14.43 8.90 -3.71
C MET A 37 -14.84 8.34 -2.34
N SER A 38 -15.39 7.14 -2.35
CA SER A 38 -15.76 6.45 -1.11
C SER A 38 -14.52 5.89 -0.40
N LEU A 39 -14.48 6.05 0.93
CA LEU A 39 -13.51 5.35 1.78
C LEU A 39 -14.05 3.96 2.07
N ASN A 40 -13.65 2.99 1.24
CA ASN A 40 -14.00 1.59 1.39
C ASN A 40 -12.73 0.74 1.52
N ILE A 41 -12.89 -0.55 1.79
CA ILE A 41 -11.77 -1.49 2.01
C ILE A 41 -10.83 -1.52 0.79
N ILE A 42 -11.38 -1.35 -0.41
CA ILE A 42 -10.65 -1.47 -1.67
C ILE A 42 -9.88 -0.19 -1.98
N SER A 43 -10.48 0.99 -1.82
CA SER A 43 -9.76 2.25 -1.94
C SER A 43 -8.67 2.37 -0.86
N LEU A 44 -8.94 1.92 0.37
CA LEU A 44 -7.91 1.83 1.43
C LEU A 44 -6.78 0.85 1.07
N SER A 45 -7.08 -0.30 0.45
CA SER A 45 -6.06 -1.24 -0.03
C SER A 45 -5.17 -0.61 -1.11
N GLY A 46 -5.75 0.18 -2.01
CA GLY A 46 -5.02 0.96 -3.00
C GLY A 46 -4.11 2.00 -2.35
N LEU A 47 -4.58 2.65 -1.28
CA LEU A 47 -3.79 3.61 -0.52
C LEU A 47 -2.62 2.92 0.18
N ILE A 48 -2.83 1.74 0.77
CA ILE A 48 -1.77 0.92 1.38
C ILE A 48 -0.70 0.55 0.36
N LEU A 49 -1.09 0.14 -0.85
CA LEU A 49 -0.13 -0.12 -1.93
C LEU A 49 0.64 1.15 -2.30
N ALA A 50 -0.06 2.28 -2.41
CA ALA A 50 0.57 3.56 -2.67
C ALA A 50 1.58 3.93 -1.57
N LEU A 51 1.25 3.69 -0.29
CA LEU A 51 2.13 3.98 0.84
C LEU A 51 3.49 3.30 0.73
N GLY A 52 3.56 2.05 0.29
CA GLY A 52 4.83 1.37 0.02
C GLY A 52 5.70 2.18 -0.95
N MET A 53 5.10 2.58 -2.07
CA MET A 53 5.77 3.39 -3.10
C MET A 53 6.10 4.82 -2.61
N MET A 54 5.33 5.36 -1.66
CA MET A 54 5.64 6.65 -1.04
C MET A 54 6.90 6.60 -0.18
N ILE A 55 7.09 5.50 0.54
CA ILE A 55 8.29 5.26 1.35
C ILE A 55 9.49 5.18 0.41
N ASP A 56 9.40 4.39 -0.66
CA ASP A 56 10.50 4.20 -1.60
C ASP A 56 10.95 5.53 -2.21
N SER A 57 9.99 6.33 -2.68
CA SER A 57 10.24 7.68 -3.22
C SER A 57 10.92 8.59 -2.19
N SER A 58 10.48 8.56 -0.94
CA SER A 58 11.05 9.38 0.14
C SER A 58 12.45 8.91 0.54
N ILE A 59 12.70 7.59 0.53
CA ILE A 59 14.02 7.01 0.79
C ILE A 59 15.00 7.44 -0.30
N ILE A 60 14.64 7.29 -1.58
CA ILE A 60 15.51 7.64 -2.72
C ILE A 60 15.97 9.10 -2.63
N VAL A 61 15.04 10.04 -2.40
CA VAL A 61 15.39 11.47 -2.28
C VAL A 61 16.27 11.73 -1.05
N THR A 62 15.93 11.16 0.10
CA THR A 62 16.69 11.39 1.35
C THR A 62 18.10 10.82 1.26
N GLU A 63 18.24 9.61 0.71
CA GLU A 63 19.52 8.94 0.49
C GLU A 63 20.37 9.75 -0.49
N ASN A 64 19.81 10.22 -1.60
CA ASN A 64 20.59 10.98 -2.57
C ASN A 64 21.06 12.32 -1.99
N ILE A 65 20.21 13.02 -1.23
CA ILE A 65 20.63 14.23 -0.50
C ILE A 65 21.75 13.88 0.49
N SER A 66 21.67 12.77 1.21
CA SER A 66 22.70 12.31 2.14
C SER A 66 24.03 12.02 1.42
N GLN A 67 24.00 11.33 0.27
CA GLN A 67 25.20 11.07 -0.53
C GLN A 67 25.89 12.37 -0.97
N TYR A 68 25.15 13.38 -1.43
CA TYR A 68 25.75 14.68 -1.74
C TYR A 68 26.34 15.38 -0.50
N ARG A 69 25.76 15.16 0.69
CA ARG A 69 26.32 15.67 1.95
C ARG A 69 27.64 15.00 2.28
N GLU A 70 27.75 13.69 2.08
CA GLU A 70 28.98 12.92 2.29
C GLU A 70 30.07 13.30 1.30
N ARG A 71 29.70 13.64 0.05
CA ARG A 71 30.61 14.22 -0.96
C ARG A 71 31.08 15.65 -0.62
N GLY A 72 30.68 16.22 0.52
CA GLY A 72 31.15 17.51 1.02
C GLY A 72 30.32 18.74 0.61
N TYR A 73 29.13 18.56 0.00
CA TYR A 73 28.30 19.69 -0.40
C TYR A 73 27.65 20.40 0.81
N SER A 74 27.48 21.72 0.70
CA SER A 74 26.71 22.49 1.69
C SER A 74 25.26 22.01 1.72
N LEU A 75 24.59 22.08 2.88
CA LEU A 75 23.23 21.53 3.08
C LEU A 75 22.26 21.96 1.99
N ARG A 76 22.25 23.26 1.66
CA ARG A 76 21.38 23.80 0.61
C ARG A 76 21.73 23.25 -0.78
N ARG A 77 23.02 23.14 -1.11
CA ARG A 77 23.45 22.61 -2.41
C ARG A 77 23.16 21.11 -2.52
N ALA A 78 23.33 20.36 -1.45
CA ALA A 78 23.00 18.93 -1.40
C ALA A 78 21.50 18.69 -1.61
N CYS A 79 20.62 19.48 -0.99
CA CYS A 79 19.17 19.38 -1.24
C CYS A 79 18.82 19.66 -2.71
N VAL A 80 19.39 20.72 -3.31
CA VAL A 80 19.08 21.08 -4.70
C VAL A 80 19.63 20.04 -5.69
N ALA A 81 20.90 19.66 -5.56
CA ALA A 81 21.53 18.69 -6.46
C ALA A 81 20.94 17.28 -6.27
N GLY A 82 20.80 16.84 -5.02
CA GLY A 82 20.29 15.52 -4.68
C GLY A 82 18.84 15.31 -5.13
N THR A 83 17.96 16.29 -4.92
CA THR A 83 16.60 16.21 -5.44
C THR A 83 16.57 16.32 -6.97
N GLY A 84 17.37 17.22 -7.57
CA GLY A 84 17.40 17.42 -9.02
C GLY A 84 17.76 16.17 -9.82
N GLU A 85 18.68 15.35 -9.31
CA GLU A 85 19.10 14.10 -9.97
C GLU A 85 18.01 13.03 -9.98
N VAL A 86 17.18 12.95 -8.93
CA VAL A 86 16.19 11.87 -8.78
C VAL A 86 14.81 12.22 -9.34
N VAL A 87 14.53 13.49 -9.64
CA VAL A 87 13.22 13.94 -10.16
C VAL A 87 12.79 13.16 -11.41
N THR A 88 13.66 13.07 -12.42
CA THR A 88 13.36 12.39 -13.68
C THR A 88 13.15 10.88 -13.53
N PRO A 89 14.05 10.10 -12.88
CA PRO A 89 13.83 8.67 -12.71
C PRO A 89 12.61 8.36 -11.84
N MET A 90 12.34 9.16 -10.80
CA MET A 90 11.14 9.00 -9.97
C MET A 90 9.85 9.25 -10.76
N LEU A 91 9.81 10.29 -11.60
CA LEU A 91 8.66 10.55 -12.47
C LEU A 91 8.43 9.37 -13.42
N SER A 92 9.50 8.85 -14.03
CA SER A 92 9.40 7.69 -14.93
C SER A 92 8.87 6.47 -14.20
N SER A 93 9.37 6.17 -13.01
CA SER A 93 8.88 5.06 -12.18
C SER A 93 7.39 5.21 -11.87
N SER A 94 6.96 6.38 -11.39
CA SER A 94 5.55 6.64 -11.07
C SER A 94 4.64 6.49 -12.30
N LEU A 95 5.07 7.01 -13.46
CA LEU A 95 4.30 6.89 -14.71
C LEU A 95 4.18 5.43 -15.18
N THR A 96 5.23 4.62 -15.04
CA THR A 96 5.14 3.20 -15.41
C THR A 96 4.13 2.46 -14.55
N THR A 97 4.08 2.74 -13.24
CA THR A 97 3.07 2.15 -12.36
C THR A 97 1.67 2.63 -12.73
N VAL A 98 1.47 3.94 -12.93
CA VAL A 98 0.18 4.48 -13.36
C VAL A 98 -0.28 3.82 -14.67
N ALA A 99 0.62 3.60 -15.63
CA ALA A 99 0.31 2.93 -16.90
C ALA A 99 -0.20 1.49 -16.73
N VAL A 100 0.22 0.77 -15.69
CA VAL A 100 -0.31 -0.57 -15.36
C VAL A 100 -1.74 -0.50 -14.83
N PHE A 101 -2.11 0.56 -14.11
CA PHE A 101 -3.44 0.74 -13.53
C PHE A 101 -4.45 1.40 -14.48
N VAL A 102 -3.99 2.16 -15.48
CA VAL A 102 -4.87 2.85 -16.45
C VAL A 102 -5.85 1.90 -17.15
N PRO A 103 -5.46 0.71 -17.66
CA PRO A 103 -6.40 -0.22 -18.30
C PRO A 103 -7.53 -0.68 -17.38
N LEU A 104 -7.30 -0.74 -16.06
CA LEU A 104 -8.29 -1.21 -15.10
C LEU A 104 -9.48 -0.26 -14.97
N ILE A 105 -9.28 1.04 -15.26
CA ILE A 105 -10.34 2.06 -15.25
C ILE A 105 -11.38 1.79 -16.35
N PHE A 106 -10.99 1.16 -17.45
CA PHE A 106 -11.89 0.84 -18.57
C PHE A 106 -12.59 -0.51 -18.40
N MET A 107 -12.35 -1.22 -17.30
CA MET A 107 -12.97 -2.51 -17.03
C MET A 107 -14.45 -2.31 -16.67
N SER A 108 -15.32 -3.13 -17.25
CA SER A 108 -16.77 -3.08 -16.99
C SER A 108 -17.21 -4.10 -15.93
N GLY A 109 -18.37 -3.87 -15.34
CA GLY A 109 -19.00 -4.76 -14.36
C GLY A 109 -18.51 -4.53 -12.92
N ILE A 110 -18.89 -5.46 -12.02
CA ILE A 110 -18.60 -5.35 -10.58
C ILE A 110 -17.09 -5.27 -10.33
N ALA A 111 -16.31 -6.14 -10.99
CA ALA A 111 -14.85 -6.11 -10.88
C ALA A 111 -14.25 -4.76 -11.31
N GLY A 112 -14.79 -4.15 -12.38
CA GLY A 112 -14.37 -2.83 -12.84
C GLY A 112 -14.62 -1.73 -11.81
N ALA A 113 -15.79 -1.73 -11.15
CA ALA A 113 -16.08 -0.77 -10.08
C ALA A 113 -15.10 -0.90 -8.90
N LEU A 114 -14.74 -2.13 -8.51
CA LEU A 114 -13.77 -2.37 -7.44
C LEU A 114 -12.36 -1.93 -7.85
N PHE A 115 -11.90 -2.31 -9.04
CA PHE A 115 -10.57 -1.94 -9.51
C PHE A 115 -10.44 -0.45 -9.83
N TYR A 116 -11.54 0.23 -10.18
CA TYR A 116 -11.56 1.67 -10.37
C TYR A 116 -11.14 2.40 -9.09
N ASP A 117 -11.78 2.07 -7.96
CA ASP A 117 -11.47 2.68 -6.67
C ASP A 117 -10.02 2.44 -6.25
N GLN A 118 -9.51 1.22 -6.48
CA GLN A 118 -8.13 0.88 -6.21
C GLN A 118 -7.15 1.63 -7.12
N ALA A 119 -7.39 1.64 -8.43
CA ALA A 119 -6.55 2.29 -9.43
C ALA A 119 -6.48 3.81 -9.22
N PHE A 120 -7.63 4.43 -8.90
CA PHE A 120 -7.70 5.84 -8.58
C PHE A 120 -6.88 6.16 -7.32
N SER A 121 -7.07 5.38 -6.25
CA SER A 121 -6.32 5.53 -5.01
C SER A 121 -4.81 5.45 -5.22
N VAL A 122 -4.35 4.45 -5.99
CA VAL A 122 -2.92 4.27 -6.29
C VAL A 122 -2.38 5.45 -7.09
N THR A 123 -3.11 5.89 -8.11
CA THR A 123 -2.70 6.99 -8.99
C THR A 123 -2.56 8.30 -8.21
N VAL A 124 -3.56 8.64 -7.40
CA VAL A 124 -3.52 9.82 -6.53
C VAL A 124 -2.36 9.71 -5.53
N GLY A 125 -2.19 8.56 -4.90
CA GLY A 125 -1.10 8.34 -3.95
C GLY A 125 0.29 8.53 -4.56
N LEU A 126 0.51 8.02 -5.78
CA LEU A 126 1.76 8.19 -6.51
C LEU A 126 2.02 9.65 -6.91
N LEU A 127 1.00 10.34 -7.40
CA LEU A 127 1.11 11.77 -7.76
C LEU A 127 1.44 12.60 -6.51
N VAL A 128 0.70 12.40 -5.43
CA VAL A 128 0.95 13.09 -4.16
C VAL A 128 2.36 12.79 -3.66
N SER A 129 2.81 11.54 -3.68
CA SER A 129 4.16 11.17 -3.28
C SER A 129 5.25 11.82 -4.11
N TYR A 130 5.04 11.94 -5.41
CA TYR A 130 5.99 12.60 -6.30
C TYR A 130 6.13 14.09 -5.94
N PHE A 131 5.00 14.78 -5.74
CA PHE A 131 5.00 16.18 -5.34
C PHE A 131 5.58 16.40 -3.94
N THR A 132 5.19 15.59 -2.94
CA THR A 132 5.71 15.72 -1.58
C THR A 132 7.19 15.35 -1.52
N GLY A 133 7.64 14.36 -2.29
CA GLY A 133 9.05 13.98 -2.40
C GLY A 133 9.94 15.11 -2.92
N ILE A 134 9.50 15.83 -3.95
CA ILE A 134 10.31 16.89 -4.59
C ILE A 134 10.17 18.24 -3.87
N MET A 135 8.97 18.59 -3.39
CA MET A 135 8.75 19.91 -2.79
C MET A 135 8.96 19.90 -1.26
N LEU A 136 8.29 18.97 -0.57
CA LEU A 136 8.24 18.98 0.90
C LEU A 136 9.49 18.36 1.51
N LEU A 137 9.94 17.22 0.98
CA LEU A 137 11.04 16.47 1.56
C LEU A 137 12.38 17.24 1.66
N PRO A 138 12.88 17.93 0.61
CA PRO A 138 14.12 18.69 0.74
C PRO A 138 14.01 19.86 1.73
N VAL A 139 12.82 20.44 1.89
CA VAL A 139 12.54 21.50 2.87
C VAL A 139 12.54 20.93 4.28
N LEU A 140 11.87 19.80 4.50
CA LEU A 140 11.88 19.10 5.79
C LEU A 140 13.30 18.66 6.17
N TYR A 141 14.05 18.12 5.21
CA TYR A 141 15.45 17.75 5.40
C TYR A 141 16.30 18.97 5.80
N MET A 142 16.15 20.08 5.07
CA MET A 142 16.86 21.31 5.40
C MET A 142 16.48 21.83 6.79
N LEU A 143 15.20 21.81 7.16
CA LEU A 143 14.73 22.29 8.46
C LEU A 143 15.29 21.44 9.61
N VAL A 144 15.22 20.11 9.51
CA VAL A 144 15.69 19.20 10.56
C VAL A 144 17.21 19.28 10.73
N TYR A 145 17.97 19.39 9.64
CA TYR A 145 19.44 19.48 9.72
C TYR A 145 19.95 20.91 10.01
N ARG A 146 19.23 21.97 9.62
CA ARG A 146 19.61 23.38 9.90
C ARG A 146 19.30 23.81 11.32
N THR A 147 18.15 23.41 11.86
CA THR A 147 17.75 23.75 13.24
C THR A 147 18.74 23.19 14.25
N GLY A 148 19.61 22.27 13.83
CA GLY A 148 20.64 21.74 14.68
C GLY A 148 19.96 21.08 15.86
N LEU A 149 19.53 19.84 15.69
CA LEU A 149 19.68 18.87 16.78
C LEU A 149 21.20 18.70 17.04
N ARG A 150 21.80 19.80 17.52
CA ARG A 150 23.08 20.07 18.18
C ARG A 150 22.92 19.82 19.68
N GLY A 151 21.76 19.33 20.11
CA GLY A 151 21.63 18.68 21.40
C GLY A 151 22.51 17.44 21.40
N ARG A 152 23.38 17.37 22.39
CA ARG A 152 24.15 16.21 22.85
C ARG A 152 23.22 15.07 23.29
N SER A 153 22.27 14.70 22.43
CA SER A 153 21.18 13.78 22.70
C SER A 153 21.64 12.37 22.41
N TRP A 154 21.47 11.50 23.39
CA TRP A 154 21.74 10.06 23.42
C TRP A 154 21.47 9.30 22.10
N PHE A 155 20.56 9.79 21.26
CA PHE A 155 20.20 9.24 19.95
C PHE A 155 21.21 9.49 18.81
N SER A 156 22.15 10.45 18.93
CA SER A 156 23.14 10.71 17.86
C SER A 156 24.35 9.76 17.88
N ARG A 157 24.48 8.90 18.90
CA ARG A 157 25.54 7.88 19.01
C ARG A 157 25.20 6.56 18.35
N ILE A 158 23.95 6.33 17.96
CA ILE A 158 23.56 5.13 17.21
C ILE A 158 23.82 5.42 15.73
N ARG A 159 25.09 5.65 15.37
CA ARG A 159 25.54 5.43 14.01
C ARG A 159 25.76 3.93 13.95
N ILE A 160 24.76 3.19 13.48
CA ILE A 160 24.97 1.77 13.15
C ILE A 160 25.88 1.83 11.93
N ASN A 161 27.19 1.88 12.18
CA ASN A 161 28.17 1.54 11.17
C ASN A 161 27.80 0.12 10.83
N ASN A 162 27.24 -0.10 9.65
CA ASN A 162 26.75 -1.41 9.23
C ASN A 162 27.90 -2.01 8.41
N PRO A 163 28.94 -2.63 9.02
CA PRO A 163 30.10 -3.16 8.30
C PRO A 163 29.73 -4.24 7.28
N LEU A 164 28.49 -4.74 7.35
CA LEU A 164 27.89 -5.66 6.38
C LEU A 164 27.62 -5.01 5.02
N LYS A 165 27.33 -3.70 4.99
CA LYS A 165 26.83 -2.98 3.80
C LYS A 165 27.94 -2.55 2.83
N GLU A 166 29.16 -2.29 3.29
CA GLU A 166 30.21 -1.66 2.46
C GLU A 166 31.29 -2.60 1.92
N HIS A 167 31.41 -3.84 2.43
CA HIS A 167 32.52 -4.72 1.99
C HIS A 167 32.19 -6.20 1.81
N THR A 168 31.25 -6.77 2.57
CA THR A 168 30.93 -8.21 2.44
C THR A 168 29.80 -8.47 1.45
N LEU A 169 28.74 -7.66 1.47
CA LEU A 169 27.62 -7.80 0.55
C LEU A 169 27.99 -7.38 -0.87
N ASP A 170 28.75 -6.29 -1.02
CA ASP A 170 29.21 -5.81 -2.34
C ASP A 170 30.07 -6.86 -3.04
N ARG A 171 31.01 -7.50 -2.33
CA ARG A 171 31.81 -8.60 -2.91
C ARG A 171 30.97 -9.80 -3.30
N PHE A 172 29.98 -10.17 -2.49
CA PHE A 172 29.10 -11.28 -2.83
C PHE A 172 28.24 -10.97 -4.05
N TYR A 173 27.77 -9.73 -4.15
CA TYR A 173 27.03 -9.22 -5.29
C TYR A 173 27.87 -9.20 -6.57
N ASP A 174 29.10 -8.67 -6.49
CA ASP A 174 30.05 -8.64 -7.61
C ASP A 174 30.37 -10.06 -8.11
N VAL A 175 30.67 -10.99 -7.19
CA VAL A 175 30.91 -12.40 -7.52
C VAL A 175 29.67 -13.04 -8.17
N GLY A 176 28.47 -12.71 -7.70
CA GLY A 176 27.22 -13.18 -8.29
C GLY A 176 27.01 -12.66 -9.71
N ILE A 177 27.26 -11.38 -9.94
CA ILE A 177 27.21 -10.76 -11.27
C ILE A 177 28.22 -11.44 -12.20
N ASP A 178 29.48 -11.54 -11.80
CA ASP A 178 30.52 -12.15 -12.62
C ASP A 178 30.19 -13.61 -12.96
N TRP A 179 29.57 -14.34 -12.04
CA TRP A 179 29.08 -15.70 -12.28
C TRP A 179 27.96 -15.74 -13.33
N VAL A 180 26.98 -14.85 -13.23
CA VAL A 180 25.86 -14.75 -14.19
C VAL A 180 26.38 -14.37 -15.60
N PHE A 181 27.28 -13.39 -15.68
CA PHE A 181 27.84 -12.95 -16.96
C PHE A 181 28.79 -14.00 -17.58
N SER A 182 29.57 -14.72 -16.77
CA SER A 182 30.42 -15.82 -17.26
C SER A 182 29.60 -17.02 -17.77
N HIS A 183 28.40 -17.25 -17.22
CA HIS A 183 27.50 -18.33 -17.61
C HIS A 183 26.27 -17.86 -18.41
N LYS A 184 26.47 -16.92 -19.35
CA LYS A 184 25.39 -16.31 -20.16
C LYS A 184 24.39 -17.30 -20.77
N THR A 185 24.86 -18.46 -21.24
CA THR A 185 23.99 -19.49 -21.85
C THR A 185 23.05 -20.10 -20.81
N VAL A 186 23.55 -20.38 -19.61
CA VAL A 186 22.74 -20.93 -18.51
C VAL A 186 21.72 -19.89 -18.03
N SER A 187 22.13 -18.63 -17.89
CA SER A 187 21.24 -17.54 -17.49
C SER A 187 20.14 -17.27 -18.51
N ILE A 188 20.45 -17.31 -19.81
CA ILE A 188 19.45 -17.18 -20.88
C ILE A 188 18.49 -18.37 -20.85
N ILE A 189 18.99 -19.61 -20.75
CA ILE A 189 18.13 -20.80 -20.66
C ILE A 189 17.20 -20.70 -19.44
N PHE A 190 17.72 -20.28 -18.29
CA PHE A 190 16.93 -20.08 -17.08
C PHE A 190 15.80 -19.06 -17.30
N CYS A 191 16.08 -17.90 -17.92
CA CYS A 191 15.06 -16.92 -18.27
C CYS A 191 14.02 -17.45 -19.28
N VAL A 192 14.46 -18.23 -20.27
CA VAL A 192 13.55 -18.81 -21.27
C VAL A 192 12.67 -19.90 -20.66
N VAL A 193 13.18 -20.66 -19.69
CA VAL A 193 12.43 -21.72 -19.00
C VAL A 193 11.50 -21.17 -17.91
N SER A 194 11.85 -20.06 -17.26
CA SER A 194 11.01 -19.47 -16.21
C SER A 194 9.68 -18.94 -16.73
N ILE A 195 9.64 -18.41 -17.95
CA ILE A 195 8.40 -17.93 -18.60
C ILE A 195 7.33 -19.03 -18.75
N PRO A 196 7.60 -20.17 -19.42
CA PRO A 196 6.63 -21.25 -19.54
C PRO A 196 6.30 -21.89 -18.19
N LEU A 197 7.23 -21.90 -17.23
CA LEU A 197 6.95 -22.35 -15.86
C LEU A 197 5.91 -21.46 -15.18
N CYS A 198 6.01 -20.13 -15.31
CA CYS A 198 4.99 -19.20 -14.80
C CYS A 198 3.62 -19.43 -15.45
N VAL A 199 3.59 -19.68 -16.77
CA VAL A 199 2.35 -19.99 -17.49
C VAL A 199 1.74 -21.31 -16.98
N PHE A 200 2.56 -22.35 -16.79
CA PHE A 200 2.12 -23.63 -16.26
C PHE A 200 1.54 -23.51 -14.84
N LEU A 201 2.19 -22.73 -13.97
CA LEU A 201 1.69 -22.45 -12.62
C LEU A 201 0.37 -21.66 -12.66
N PHE A 202 0.23 -20.70 -13.57
CA PHE A 202 -1.01 -19.94 -13.73
C PHE A 202 -2.22 -20.83 -14.10
N TYR A 203 -2.01 -21.89 -14.89
CA TYR A 203 -3.07 -22.88 -15.18
C TYR A 203 -3.34 -23.84 -14.02
N SER A 204 -2.36 -24.06 -13.15
CA SER A 204 -2.47 -25.01 -12.03
C SER A 204 -3.18 -24.40 -10.81
N ILE A 205 -3.16 -23.08 -10.65
CA ILE A 205 -3.77 -22.38 -9.52
C ILE A 205 -5.30 -22.30 -9.70
N ALA A 206 -6.04 -22.73 -8.68
CA ALA A 206 -7.50 -22.60 -8.63
C ALA A 206 -7.92 -21.11 -8.62
N LYS A 207 -8.95 -20.77 -9.38
CA LYS A 207 -9.41 -19.38 -9.56
C LYS A 207 -10.64 -19.14 -8.71
N GLU A 208 -10.51 -18.28 -7.71
CA GLU A 208 -11.62 -17.79 -6.90
C GLU A 208 -11.88 -16.31 -7.20
N ARG A 209 -13.15 -15.90 -7.21
CA ARG A 209 -13.53 -14.50 -7.57
C ARG A 209 -13.32 -13.54 -6.41
N MET A 210 -13.62 -13.96 -5.19
CA MET A 210 -13.41 -13.20 -3.96
C MET A 210 -13.12 -14.21 -2.83
N PRO A 211 -12.19 -13.91 -1.91
CA PRO A 211 -12.01 -14.72 -0.72
C PRO A 211 -13.29 -14.66 0.13
N GLN A 212 -13.63 -15.77 0.78
CA GLN A 212 -14.73 -15.77 1.74
C GLN A 212 -14.33 -14.86 2.91
N ILE A 213 -15.07 -13.77 3.10
CA ILE A 213 -14.92 -12.91 4.28
C ILE A 213 -15.73 -13.59 5.38
N ASP A 214 -15.05 -14.01 6.45
CA ASP A 214 -15.73 -14.53 7.63
C ASP A 214 -16.69 -13.47 8.17
N GLN A 215 -17.98 -13.73 8.05
CA GLN A 215 -19.03 -12.92 8.65
C GLN A 215 -19.40 -13.56 9.98
N ASN A 216 -19.39 -12.76 11.05
CA ASN A 216 -19.89 -13.19 12.36
C ASN A 216 -21.44 -13.24 12.40
N GLU A 217 -22.09 -13.01 11.27
CA GLU A 217 -23.53 -12.99 11.11
C GLU A 217 -23.95 -14.18 10.25
N LEU A 218 -24.91 -14.95 10.75
CA LEU A 218 -25.55 -16.04 10.01
C LEU A 218 -26.94 -15.57 9.59
N ILE A 219 -27.15 -15.42 8.30
CA ILE A 219 -28.47 -15.10 7.74
C ILE A 219 -29.15 -16.42 7.36
N VAL A 220 -30.29 -16.70 7.99
CA VAL A 220 -31.11 -17.89 7.70
C VAL A 220 -32.46 -17.43 7.15
N HIS A 221 -32.77 -17.87 5.93
CA HIS A 221 -34.10 -17.70 5.35
C HIS A 221 -34.92 -18.95 5.63
N VAL A 222 -36.00 -18.82 6.40
CA VAL A 222 -36.92 -19.92 6.74
C VAL A 222 -38.23 -19.73 5.99
N GLU A 223 -38.54 -20.65 5.09
CA GLU A 223 -39.83 -20.73 4.40
C GLU A 223 -40.62 -21.90 4.98
N TRP A 224 -41.76 -21.59 5.62
CA TRP A 224 -42.57 -22.60 6.32
C TRP A 224 -43.41 -23.49 5.38
N ASN A 225 -43.42 -23.19 4.08
CA ASN A 225 -44.20 -23.89 3.05
C ASN A 225 -45.70 -24.08 3.38
N GLU A 226 -46.22 -23.22 4.25
CA GLU A 226 -47.60 -23.20 4.74
C GLU A 226 -48.04 -21.74 4.83
N ASN A 227 -49.32 -21.47 4.53
CA ASN A 227 -49.86 -20.12 4.66
C ASN A 227 -50.19 -19.84 6.14
N ILE A 228 -49.17 -19.44 6.89
CA ILE A 228 -49.26 -19.17 8.33
C ILE A 228 -49.48 -17.68 8.62
N HIS A 229 -50.25 -17.39 9.67
CA HIS A 229 -50.43 -16.03 10.16
C HIS A 229 -49.12 -15.48 10.74
N VAL A 230 -48.96 -14.15 10.74
CA VAL A 230 -47.73 -13.46 11.21
C VAL A 230 -47.41 -13.82 12.67
N ASP A 231 -48.42 -13.96 13.52
CA ASP A 231 -48.26 -14.30 14.93
C ASP A 231 -47.73 -15.72 15.14
N GLU A 232 -48.22 -16.67 14.34
CA GLU A 232 -47.75 -18.06 14.34
C GLU A 232 -46.30 -18.16 13.84
N ASN A 233 -45.97 -17.40 12.79
CA ASN A 233 -44.60 -17.30 12.30
C ASN A 233 -43.65 -16.74 13.38
N ARG A 234 -44.07 -15.67 14.07
CA ARG A 234 -43.32 -15.09 15.20
C ARG A 234 -43.11 -16.09 16.32
N HIS A 235 -44.13 -16.88 16.66
CA HIS A 235 -44.01 -17.91 17.68
C HIS A 235 -42.95 -18.96 17.30
N ARG A 236 -43.02 -19.51 16.08
CA ARG A 236 -42.07 -20.52 15.60
C ARG A 236 -40.62 -20.01 15.52
N VAL A 237 -40.43 -18.76 15.07
CA VAL A 237 -39.12 -18.12 15.05
C VAL A 237 -38.57 -17.91 16.47
N ASN A 238 -39.40 -17.51 17.43
CA ASN A 238 -38.99 -17.40 18.83
C ASN A 238 -38.58 -18.74 19.45
N VAL A 239 -39.23 -19.85 19.06
CA VAL A 239 -38.84 -21.20 19.49
C VAL A 239 -37.46 -21.58 18.93
N LEU A 240 -37.20 -21.28 17.66
CA LEU A 240 -35.88 -21.45 17.04
C LEU A 240 -34.80 -20.62 17.74
N PHE A 241 -35.10 -19.36 18.04
CA PHE A 241 -34.23 -18.48 18.82
C PHE A 241 -33.93 -19.02 20.20
N GLY A 242 -34.94 -19.59 20.88
CA GLY A 242 -34.78 -20.25 22.17
C GLY A 242 -33.74 -21.38 22.18
N GLN A 243 -33.59 -22.09 21.06
CA GLN A 243 -32.59 -23.17 20.91
C GLN A 243 -31.17 -22.65 20.61
N LEU A 244 -31.05 -21.39 20.18
CA LEU A 244 -29.80 -20.77 19.74
C LEU A 244 -29.26 -19.73 20.74
N LEU A 245 -29.98 -19.44 21.82
CA LEU A 245 -29.63 -18.45 22.84
C LEU A 245 -28.21 -18.61 23.39
N ASP A 246 -27.73 -19.84 23.56
CA ASP A 246 -26.39 -20.10 24.12
C ASP A 246 -25.25 -19.91 23.11
N LYS A 247 -25.56 -19.75 21.82
CA LYS A 247 -24.58 -19.73 20.72
C LYS A 247 -24.49 -18.40 19.97
N THR A 248 -25.36 -17.44 20.26
CA THR A 248 -25.44 -16.17 19.51
C THR A 248 -25.50 -14.98 20.47
N VAL A 249 -24.74 -13.92 20.17
CA VAL A 249 -24.70 -12.69 21.00
C VAL A 249 -25.93 -11.81 20.76
N GLU A 250 -26.43 -11.76 19.53
CA GLU A 250 -27.58 -10.96 19.13
C GLU A 250 -28.42 -11.73 18.10
N GLN A 251 -29.74 -11.61 18.19
CA GLN A 251 -30.69 -12.30 17.31
C GLN A 251 -31.74 -11.30 16.85
N THR A 252 -31.91 -11.15 15.54
CA THR A 252 -32.96 -10.31 14.95
C THR A 252 -33.71 -11.13 13.90
N ALA A 253 -35.04 -11.06 13.92
CA ALA A 253 -35.89 -11.67 12.90
C ALA A 253 -36.82 -10.63 12.26
N ALA A 254 -36.83 -10.61 10.93
CA ALA A 254 -37.88 -9.98 10.15
C ALA A 254 -38.96 -11.04 9.85
N ILE A 255 -40.18 -10.83 10.33
CA ILE A 255 -41.29 -11.79 10.22
C ILE A 255 -42.40 -11.18 9.36
N GLY A 256 -42.76 -11.85 8.27
CA GLY A 256 -43.78 -11.40 7.31
C GLY A 256 -43.19 -10.93 5.97
N GLN A 257 -44.06 -10.44 5.08
CA GLN A 257 -43.65 -9.90 3.78
C GLN A 257 -43.07 -8.49 3.97
N GLN A 258 -41.82 -8.27 3.54
CA GLN A 258 -41.22 -6.94 3.51
C GLN A 258 -41.84 -6.13 2.36
N ASP A 259 -42.98 -5.49 2.61
CA ASP A 259 -43.46 -4.42 1.74
C ASP A 259 -42.56 -3.19 1.96
N TYR A 260 -41.56 -3.04 1.09
CA TYR A 260 -40.78 -1.81 0.99
C TYR A 260 -41.70 -0.68 0.52
N LEU A 261 -42.35 0.01 1.46
CA LEU A 261 -43.15 1.23 1.25
C LEU A 261 -42.28 2.46 0.89
N LEU A 262 -41.12 2.25 0.28
CA LEU A 262 -40.24 3.31 -0.24
C LEU A 262 -39.87 3.02 -1.70
N ASN A 263 -40.89 2.79 -2.51
CA ASN A 263 -40.85 3.12 -3.93
C ASN A 263 -41.94 4.16 -4.22
N ARG A 264 -41.70 5.39 -3.75
CA ARG A 264 -42.30 6.59 -4.30
C ARG A 264 -41.21 7.65 -4.44
N GLU A 265 -40.88 7.87 -5.72
CA GLU A 265 -40.06 8.94 -6.33
C GLU A 265 -38.54 8.77 -6.27
#